data_AF-A0A1Y0MEI8-F1
#
_entry.id   AF-A0A1Y0MEI8-F1
#
_cell.length_a   1.000
_cell.length_b   1.000
_cell.length_c   1.000
_cell.angle_alpha   90.00
_cell.angle_beta   90.00
_cell.angle_gamma   90.00
#
_symmetry.space_group_name_H-M   'P 1'
#
loop_
_entity.id
_entity.type
_entity.pdbx_description
1 polymer ?
#
loop_
_entity_poly.entity_id
_entity_poly.type
_entity_poly.pdbx_seq_one_letter_code
_entity_poly.pdbx_strand_id
1 'polypeptide(L)'
;MKVFLLIVIKLYWYLIPKNRRRKCLFKKSCSNYVYETTKSEGLFSGLKALKFRVKNCNPHYSIMELDGEKVLITKSNKIFKENFINQSIITSF
;
A
#
# COMPACT_ATOMS: atom_id res chain seq x y z
N MET A 1 -6.66 -15.53 17.26
CA MET A 1 -5.59 -15.96 16.32
C MET A 1 -5.16 -14.79 15.44
N LYS A 2 -4.12 -14.02 15.82
CA LYS A 2 -3.57 -12.90 15.02
C LYS A 2 -2.23 -13.26 14.34
N VAL A 3 -1.67 -14.41 14.70
CA VAL A 3 -0.24 -14.70 14.51
C VAL A 3 0.08 -15.15 13.09
N PHE A 4 -0.80 -15.92 12.43
CA PHE A 4 -0.52 -16.49 11.11
C PHE A 4 -0.18 -15.43 10.05
N LEU A 5 -1.04 -14.42 9.88
CA LEU A 5 -0.81 -13.34 8.91
C LEU A 5 0.45 -12.53 9.23
N LEU A 6 0.74 -12.31 10.52
CA LEU A 6 1.97 -11.62 10.95
C LEU A 6 3.23 -12.45 10.66
N ILE A 7 3.18 -13.77 10.87
CA ILE A 7 4.29 -14.69 10.53
C ILE A 7 4.54 -14.68 9.04
N VAL A 8 3.50 -14.81 8.21
CA VAL A 8 3.63 -14.78 6.74
C VAL A 8 4.28 -13.47 6.28
N ILE A 9 3.88 -12.33 6.83
CA ILE A 9 4.48 -11.03 6.47
C ILE A 9 5.94 -10.94 6.93
N LYS A 10 6.28 -11.44 8.11
CA LYS A 10 7.66 -11.48 8.61
C LYS A 10 8.55 -12.40 7.77
N LEU A 11 8.06 -13.59 7.40
CA LEU A 11 8.75 -14.51 6.50
C LEU A 11 8.98 -13.86 5.14
N TYR A 12 7.98 -13.19 4.58
CA TYR A 12 8.13 -12.39 3.37
C TYR A 12 9.23 -11.32 3.51
N TRP A 13 9.32 -10.64 4.65
CA TRP A 13 10.38 -9.65 4.88
C TRP A 13 11.77 -10.25 4.99
N TYR A 14 11.88 -11.45 5.57
CA TYR A 14 13.12 -12.20 5.70
C TYR A 14 13.61 -12.70 4.33
N LEU A 15 12.70 -13.26 3.52
CA LEU A 15 13.02 -13.80 2.20
C LEU A 15 13.27 -12.71 1.14
N ILE A 16 12.55 -11.59 1.22
CA ILE A 16 12.61 -10.53 0.20
C ILE A 16 13.08 -9.23 0.84
N PRO A 17 14.34 -8.82 0.64
CA PRO A 17 14.88 -7.59 1.23
C PRO A 17 14.22 -6.35 0.64
N LYS A 18 14.20 -5.24 1.39
CA LYS A 18 13.45 -4.02 1.06
C LYS A 18 13.78 -3.47 -0.35
N ASN A 19 15.03 -3.58 -0.78
CA ASN A 19 15.51 -3.12 -2.09
C ASN A 19 14.96 -3.93 -3.28
N ARG A 20 14.56 -5.20 -3.07
CA ARG A 20 13.97 -6.07 -4.11
C ARG A 20 12.44 -6.03 -4.12
N ARG A 21 11.80 -5.32 -3.18
CA ARG A 21 10.34 -5.23 -3.11
C ARG A 21 9.82 -4.24 -4.15
N ARG A 22 8.64 -4.54 -4.72
CA ARG A 22 7.96 -3.62 -5.65
C ARG A 22 7.69 -2.27 -4.97
N LYS A 23 7.86 -1.18 -5.73
CA LYS A 23 7.48 0.17 -5.28
C LYS A 23 5.96 0.21 -5.06
N CYS A 24 5.55 0.74 -3.91
CA CYS A 24 4.14 0.93 -3.59
C CYS A 24 3.69 2.33 -4.03
N LEU A 25 2.43 2.46 -4.44
CA LEU A 25 1.84 3.77 -4.77
C LEU A 25 1.75 4.70 -3.57
N PHE A 26 1.72 4.13 -2.36
CA PHE A 26 1.55 4.85 -1.12
C PHE A 26 2.85 4.94 -0.33
N LYS A 27 2.99 5.97 0.52
CA LYS A 27 4.16 6.18 1.41
C LYS A 27 4.50 4.94 2.23
N LYS A 28 3.49 4.33 2.83
CA LYS A 28 3.63 3.08 3.57
C LYS A 28 3.49 1.88 2.64
N SER A 29 4.42 0.93 2.73
CA SER A 29 4.38 -0.29 1.90
C SER A 29 3.13 -1.13 2.19
N CYS A 30 2.67 -1.92 1.21
CA CYS A 30 1.50 -2.79 1.38
C CYS A 30 1.67 -3.75 2.56
N SER A 31 2.84 -4.40 2.67
CA SER A 31 3.13 -5.33 3.77
C SER A 31 3.15 -4.64 5.13
N ASN A 32 3.72 -3.43 5.25
CA ASN A 32 3.77 -2.71 6.53
C ASN A 32 2.38 -2.23 6.95
N TYR A 33 1.58 -1.74 5.99
CA TYR A 33 0.19 -1.34 6.26
C TYR A 33 -0.63 -2.52 6.79
N VAL A 34 -0.59 -3.65 6.09
CA VAL A 34 -1.31 -4.86 6.52
C VAL A 34 -0.79 -5.38 7.86
N TYR A 35 0.53 -5.41 8.08
CA TYR A 35 1.13 -5.85 9.34
C TYR A 35 0.65 -5.00 10.52
N GLU A 36 0.75 -3.68 10.40
CA GLU A 36 0.38 -2.76 11.48
C GLU A 36 -1.12 -2.83 11.76
N THR A 37 -1.98 -2.81 10.73
CA THR A 37 -3.43 -2.99 10.91
C THR A 37 -3.77 -4.34 11.54
N THR A 38 -3.09 -5.42 11.14
CA THR A 38 -3.29 -6.75 11.74
C THR A 38 -2.87 -6.76 13.21
N LYS A 39 -1.78 -6.05 13.54
CA LYS A 39 -1.26 -5.96 14.91
C LYS A 39 -2.19 -5.14 15.80
N SER A 40 -2.66 -3.97 15.34
CA SER A 40 -3.51 -3.06 16.12
C SER A 40 -4.96 -3.52 16.21
N GLU A 41 -5.55 -3.90 15.08
CA GLU A 41 -7.01 -4.11 14.96
C GLU A 41 -7.39 -5.60 14.82
N GLY A 42 -6.41 -6.48 14.58
CA GLY A 42 -6.62 -7.92 14.49
C GLY A 42 -6.74 -8.47 13.06
N LEU A 43 -6.94 -9.78 12.96
CA LEU A 43 -6.83 -10.52 11.70
C LEU A 43 -7.82 -10.06 10.62
N PHE A 44 -9.08 -9.84 10.99
CA PHE A 44 -10.12 -9.43 10.03
C PHE A 44 -9.82 -8.06 9.41
N SER A 45 -9.44 -7.07 10.21
CA SER A 45 -8.98 -5.77 9.72
C SER A 45 -7.73 -5.92 8.86
N GLY A 46 -6.80 -6.79 9.24
CA GLY A 46 -5.63 -7.15 8.44
C GLY A 46 -5.98 -7.67 7.05
N LEU A 47 -6.89 -8.63 6.95
CA LEU A 47 -7.35 -9.18 5.67
C LEU A 47 -8.10 -8.14 4.83
N LYS A 48 -8.93 -7.29 5.46
CA LYS A 48 -9.60 -6.17 4.79
C LYS A 48 -8.58 -5.17 4.24
N ALA A 49 -7.55 -4.83 5.03
CA ALA A 49 -6.44 -3.99 4.61
C ALA A 49 -5.67 -4.61 3.44
N LEU A 50 -5.41 -5.91 3.48
CA LEU A 50 -4.73 -6.62 2.38
C LEU A 50 -5.55 -6.55 1.10
N LYS A 51 -6.83 -6.90 1.15
CA LYS A 51 -7.76 -6.83 0.01
C LYS A 51 -7.81 -5.42 -0.56
N PHE A 52 -7.89 -4.41 0.31
CA PHE A 52 -7.85 -3.01 -0.10
C PHE A 52 -6.55 -2.66 -0.84
N ARG A 53 -5.39 -3.04 -0.30
CA ARG A 53 -4.08 -2.77 -0.90
C ARG A 53 -3.88 -3.48 -2.23
N VAL A 54 -4.30 -4.74 -2.37
CA VAL A 54 -4.24 -5.45 -3.65
C VAL A 54 -5.08 -4.73 -4.72
N LYS A 55 -6.27 -4.24 -4.36
CA LYS A 55 -7.16 -3.53 -5.28
C LYS A 55 -6.65 -2.13 -5.65
N ASN A 56 -5.93 -1.45 -4.74
CA ASN A 56 -5.60 -0.02 -4.86
C ASN A 56 -4.11 0.28 -5.08
N CYS A 57 -3.20 -0.65 -4.82
CA CYS A 57 -1.76 -0.48 -4.98
C CYS A 57 -1.24 -1.42 -6.08
N ASN A 58 -1.63 -1.16 -7.31
CA ASN A 58 -1.24 -1.94 -8.49
C ASN A 58 -0.92 -0.98 -9.67
N PRO A 59 -0.28 -1.46 -10.76
CA PRO A 59 0.17 -0.59 -11.86
C PRO A 59 -0.94 0.16 -12.62
N HIS A 60 -2.21 -0.25 -12.47
CA HIS A 60 -3.33 0.43 -13.13
C HIS A 60 -3.80 1.59 -12.26
N TYR A 61 -3.11 2.71 -12.39
CA TYR A 61 -3.46 3.98 -11.74
C TYR A 61 -3.20 5.13 -12.70
N SER A 62 -3.83 6.26 -12.42
CA SER A 62 -3.62 7.53 -13.11
C SER A 62 -3.21 8.59 -12.10
N ILE A 63 -2.32 9.49 -12.50
CA ILE A 63 -2.02 10.72 -11.75
C ILE A 63 -2.64 11.86 -12.53
N MET A 64 -3.33 12.76 -11.84
CA MET A 64 -3.86 13.98 -12.41
C MET A 64 -3.60 15.14 -11.45
N GLU A 65 -3.59 16.35 -11.99
CA GLU A 65 -3.46 17.57 -11.19
C GLU A 65 -4.85 18.19 -11.02
N LEU A 66 -5.22 18.49 -9.78
CA LEU A 66 -6.47 19.15 -9.41
C LEU A 66 -6.14 20.33 -8.51
N ASP A 67 -6.51 21.53 -8.92
CA ASP A 67 -6.30 22.77 -8.16
C ASP A 67 -4.82 22.97 -7.71
N GLY A 68 -3.86 22.53 -8.54
CA GLY A 68 -2.43 22.59 -8.25
C GLY A 68 -1.90 21.47 -7.34
N GLU A 69 -2.73 20.50 -6.94
CA GLU A 69 -2.31 19.31 -6.19
C GLU A 69 -2.33 18.06 -7.08
N LYS A 70 -1.26 17.24 -7.02
CA LYS A 70 -1.26 15.93 -7.68
C LYS A 70 -2.11 14.93 -6.90
N VAL A 71 -3.08 14.30 -7.56
CA VAL A 71 -3.91 13.23 -7.01
C VAL A 71 -3.71 11.92 -7.74
N LEU A 72 -3.78 10.82 -6.99
CA LEU A 72 -3.70 9.45 -7.48
C LEU A 72 -5.10 8.87 -7.60
N ILE A 73 -5.48 8.46 -8.81
CA ILE A 73 -6.68 7.67 -9.07
C ILE A 73 -6.29 6.22 -9.27
N THR A 74 -6.84 5.33 -8.44
CA THR A 74 -6.62 3.89 -8.58
C THR A 74 -7.59 3.26 -9.59
N LYS A 75 -7.29 2.05 -10.08
CA LYS A 75 -8.23 1.21 -10.85
C LYS A 75 -9.63 1.09 -10.25
N SER A 76 -9.76 1.25 -8.92
CA SER A 76 -11.04 1.18 -8.24
C SER A 76 -11.74 2.52 -8.06
N ASN A 77 -11.32 3.53 -8.83
CA ASN A 77 -11.83 4.90 -8.81
C ASN A 77 -11.73 5.59 -7.44
N LYS A 78 -10.79 5.13 -6.60
CA LYS A 78 -10.44 5.84 -5.36
C LYS A 78 -9.40 6.90 -5.64
N ILE A 79 -9.65 8.09 -5.11
CA ILE A 79 -8.79 9.27 -5.21
C ILE A 79 -7.98 9.41 -3.92
N PHE A 80 -6.68 9.60 -4.05
CA PHE A 80 -5.78 9.87 -2.93
C PHE A 80 -4.98 11.14 -3.20
N LYS A 81 -4.95 12.02 -2.20
CA LYS A 81 -4.13 13.24 -2.23
C LYS A 81 -2.65 12.92 -2.17
N GLU A 82 -1.84 13.88 -2.64
CA GLU A 82 -0.38 13.77 -2.72
C GLU A 82 0.29 13.30 -1.43
N ASN A 83 -0.19 13.79 -0.29
CA ASN A 83 0.31 13.45 1.03
C ASN A 83 0.25 11.94 1.37
N PHE A 84 -0.54 11.13 0.66
CA PHE A 84 -0.60 9.67 0.82
C PHE A 84 0.25 8.92 -0.21
N ILE A 85 0.62 9.57 -1.31
CA ILE A 85 1.33 8.98 -2.44
C ILE A 85 2.82 8.87 -2.11
N ASN A 86 3.46 7.81 -2.60
CA ASN A 86 4.90 7.66 -2.55
C ASN A 86 5.58 8.67 -3.48
N GLN A 87 6.54 9.43 -2.97
CA GLN A 87 7.23 10.49 -3.73
C GLN A 87 7.84 10.00 -5.05
N SER A 88 8.34 8.75 -5.09
CA SER A 88 8.89 8.17 -6.33
C SER A 88 7.88 8.02 -7.47
N ILE A 89 6.59 8.02 -7.16
CA ILE A 89 5.50 7.95 -8.15
C ILE A 89 5.18 9.36 -8.67
N ILE A 90 5.26 10.36 -7.80
CA ILE A 90 4.99 11.77 -8.12
C ILE A 90 6.09 12.34 -9.02
N THR A 91 7.35 12.01 -8.76
CA THR A 91 8.52 12.52 -9.51
C THR A 91 8.78 11.79 -10.83
N SER A 92 7.99 10.77 -11.16
CA SER A 92 8.09 10.07 -12.45
C SER A 92 7.26 10.75 -13.56
N PHE A 93 6.64 11.90 -13.25
CA PHE A 93 5.83 12.75 -14.14
C PHE A 93 6.12 14.22 -13.83
#